data_AF-A0A3M3ZJP9-F1
#
_entry.id   AF-A0A3M3ZJP9-F1
#
_cell.length_a   1.000
_cell.length_b   1.000
_cell.length_c   1.000
_cell.angle_alpha   90.00
_cell.angle_beta   90.00
_cell.angle_gamma   90.00
#
_symmetry.space_group_name_H-M   'P 1'
#
loop_
_entity.id
_entity.type
_entity.pdbx_description
1 polymer ?
#
loop_
_entity_poly.entity_id
_entity_poly.type
_entity_poly.pdbx_seq_one_letter_code
_entity_poly.pdbx_strand_id
1 'polypeptide(L)'
;MRFPMSKRQFPTEFRLEAARLVLDANYSTTQACEAMGVGATALRRWVEQLRQERGGVTPETANAMTAEQQQIQALHAKIRKLEMEKEILKKATALLMCDSLDR
;
A
#
# COMPACT_ATOMS: atom_id res chain seq x y z
N MET A 1 -28.04 -8.00 14.21
CA MET A 1 -26.67 -8.57 14.11
C MET A 1 -26.22 -8.42 12.67
N ARG A 2 -25.20 -7.59 12.37
CA ARG A 2 -24.72 -7.36 10.99
C ARG A 2 -23.46 -8.19 10.79
N PHE A 3 -23.55 -9.24 9.98
CA PHE A 3 -22.39 -10.07 9.65
C PHE A 3 -21.41 -9.28 8.76
N PRO A 4 -20.09 -9.38 8.98
CA PRO A 4 -19.12 -8.74 8.13
C PRO A 4 -19.20 -9.34 6.72
N MET A 5 -19.54 -8.51 5.72
CA MET A 5 -19.53 -8.96 4.33
C MET A 5 -18.09 -9.27 3.91
N SER A 6 -17.86 -10.47 3.37
CA SER A 6 -16.60 -10.85 2.75
C SER A 6 -16.22 -9.82 1.68
N LYS A 7 -15.12 -9.12 1.89
CA LYS A 7 -14.59 -8.18 0.90
C LYS A 7 -13.99 -8.99 -0.24
N ARG A 8 -14.56 -8.87 -1.44
CA ARG A 8 -13.90 -9.34 -2.67
C ARG A 8 -12.54 -8.67 -2.76
N GLN A 9 -11.48 -9.47 -2.79
CA GLN A 9 -10.13 -8.98 -3.01
C GLN A 9 -9.86 -8.94 -4.50
N PHE A 10 -9.41 -7.79 -4.99
CA PHE A 10 -9.04 -7.62 -6.39
C PHE A 10 -7.52 -7.47 -6.49
N PRO A 11 -6.88 -8.11 -7.47
CA PRO A 11 -5.44 -7.95 -7.68
C PRO A 11 -5.13 -6.49 -8.02
N THR A 12 -3.92 -6.05 -7.68
CA THR A 12 -3.50 -4.65 -7.85
C THR A 12 -3.54 -4.21 -9.31
N GLU A 13 -3.15 -5.07 -10.24
CA GLU A 13 -3.21 -4.80 -11.68
C GLU A 13 -4.64 -4.54 -12.16
N PHE A 14 -5.59 -5.34 -11.70
CA PHE A 14 -7.01 -5.16 -12.02
C PHE A 14 -7.55 -3.83 -11.48
N ARG A 15 -7.17 -3.46 -10.24
CA ARG A 15 -7.53 -2.15 -9.68
C ARG A 15 -6.94 -1.01 -10.51
N LEU A 16 -5.70 -1.17 -10.97
CA LEU A 16 -4.98 -0.19 -11.79
C LEU A 16 -5.68 0.00 -13.12
N GLU A 17 -5.99 -1.08 -13.82
CA GLU A 17 -6.69 -1.04 -15.10
C GLU A 17 -8.08 -0.38 -14.98
N ALA A 18 -8.87 -0.77 -13.97
CA ALA A 18 -10.17 -0.18 -13.72
C ALA A 18 -10.08 1.34 -13.46
N ALA A 19 -9.08 1.80 -12.71
CA ALA A 19 -8.86 3.22 -12.47
C ALA A 19 -8.38 3.97 -13.72
N ARG A 20 -7.58 3.33 -14.59
CA ARG A 20 -7.12 3.90 -15.86
C ARG A 20 -8.25 4.08 -16.87
N LEU A 21 -9.27 3.22 -16.87
CA LEU A 21 -10.44 3.44 -17.73
C LEU A 21 -11.10 4.79 -17.46
N VAL A 22 -11.18 5.19 -16.19
CA VAL A 22 -11.77 6.48 -15.79
C VAL A 22 -10.80 7.64 -16.06
N LEU A 23 -9.53 7.51 -15.68
CA LEU A 23 -8.57 8.62 -15.75
C LEU A 23 -7.95 8.83 -17.13
N ASP A 24 -7.72 7.76 -17.90
CA ASP A 24 -6.98 7.80 -19.17
C ASP A 24 -7.93 7.64 -20.36
N ALA A 25 -8.92 6.75 -20.26
CA ALA A 25 -9.87 6.46 -21.36
C ALA A 25 -11.17 7.29 -21.29
N ASN A 26 -11.28 8.19 -20.31
CA ASN A 26 -12.40 9.13 -20.13
C ASN A 26 -13.77 8.43 -19.96
N TYR A 27 -13.79 7.20 -19.46
CA TYR A 27 -15.03 6.50 -19.11
C TYR A 27 -15.69 7.18 -17.92
N SER A 28 -17.02 7.27 -17.93
CA SER A 28 -17.75 7.61 -16.71
C SER A 28 -17.60 6.49 -15.67
N THR A 29 -17.72 6.85 -14.38
CA THR A 29 -17.61 5.86 -13.30
C THR A 29 -18.63 4.73 -13.45
N THR A 30 -19.84 5.02 -13.95
CA THR A 30 -20.88 4.01 -14.19
C THR A 30 -20.49 3.06 -15.31
N GLN A 31 -20.03 3.56 -16.46
CA GLN A 31 -19.55 2.74 -17.58
C GLN A 31 -18.38 1.84 -17.17
N ALA A 32 -17.41 2.37 -16.43
CA ALA A 32 -16.28 1.59 -15.95
C ALA A 32 -16.70 0.52 -14.90
N CYS A 33 -17.72 0.80 -14.07
CA CYS A 33 -18.29 -0.20 -13.17
C CYS A 33 -18.96 -1.35 -13.92
N GLU A 34 -19.74 -1.03 -14.96
CA GLU A 34 -20.41 -2.02 -15.81
C GLU A 34 -19.39 -2.87 -16.58
N ALA A 35 -18.39 -2.22 -17.19
CA ALA A 35 -17.35 -2.91 -17.96
C ALA A 35 -16.50 -3.87 -17.10
N MET A 36 -16.15 -3.46 -15.88
CA MET A 36 -15.27 -4.24 -15.00
C MET A 36 -16.02 -5.10 -13.97
N GLY A 37 -17.35 -4.99 -13.88
CA GLY A 37 -18.16 -5.71 -12.89
C GLY A 37 -17.86 -5.33 -11.43
N VAL A 38 -17.50 -4.07 -11.18
CA VAL A 38 -17.08 -3.58 -9.84
C VAL A 38 -18.07 -2.58 -9.26
N GLY A 39 -18.14 -2.51 -7.93
CA GLY A 39 -18.99 -1.54 -7.25
C GLY A 39 -18.42 -0.12 -7.33
N ALA A 40 -19.29 0.88 -7.55
CA ALA A 40 -18.91 2.29 -7.71
C ALA A 40 -18.06 2.85 -6.57
N THR A 41 -18.34 2.46 -5.32
CA THR A 41 -17.56 2.90 -4.16
C THR A 41 -16.12 2.38 -4.21
N ALA A 42 -15.90 1.15 -4.67
CA ALA A 42 -14.57 0.58 -4.80
C ALA A 42 -13.80 1.28 -5.94
N LEU A 43 -14.46 1.45 -7.10
CA LEU A 43 -13.87 2.11 -8.25
C LEU A 43 -13.44 3.54 -7.94
N ARG A 44 -14.31 4.34 -7.28
CA ARG A 44 -13.97 5.71 -6.86
C ARG A 44 -12.73 5.76 -5.97
N ARG A 45 -12.59 4.82 -5.04
CA ARG A 45 -11.40 4.73 -4.16
C ARG A 45 -10.14 4.43 -4.94
N TRP A 46 -10.19 3.53 -5.93
CA TRP A 46 -9.03 3.19 -6.74
C TRP A 46 -8.64 4.32 -7.70
N VAL A 47 -9.63 5.04 -8.24
CA VAL A 47 -9.40 6.25 -9.06
C VAL A 47 -8.70 7.32 -8.24
N GLU A 48 -9.19 7.60 -7.03
CA GLU A 48 -8.56 8.57 -6.14
C GLU A 48 -7.15 8.14 -5.73
N GLN A 49 -6.95 6.86 -5.38
CA GLN A 49 -5.64 6.33 -5.06
C GLN A 49 -4.66 6.49 -6.25
N LEU A 50 -5.07 6.13 -7.47
CA LEU A 50 -4.24 6.27 -8.66
C LEU A 50 -3.89 7.73 -8.95
N ARG A 51 -4.84 8.66 -8.71
CA ARG A 51 -4.60 10.10 -8.85
C ARG A 51 -3.54 10.59 -7.87
N GLN A 52 -3.60 10.16 -6.62
CA GLN A 52 -2.63 10.50 -5.58
C GLN A 52 -1.25 9.91 -5.89
N GLU A 53 -1.18 8.65 -6.31
CA GLU A 53 0.06 7.99 -6.70
C GLU A 53 0.75 8.70 -7.88
N ARG A 54 -0.02 9.13 -8.88
CA ARG A 54 0.49 9.97 -9.98
C ARG A 54 0.95 11.36 -9.53
N GLY A 55 0.40 11.85 -8.42
CA GLY A 55 0.87 13.06 -7.74
C GLY A 55 2.07 12.83 -6.83
N GLY A 56 2.67 11.63 -6.85
CA GLY A 56 3.84 11.28 -6.04
C GLY A 56 3.52 10.85 -4.61
N VAL A 57 2.25 10.70 -4.24
CA VAL A 57 1.84 10.29 -2.89
C VAL A 57 1.83 8.76 -2.81
N THR A 58 2.76 8.20 -2.04
CA THR A 58 2.79 6.76 -1.74
C THR A 58 1.73 6.41 -0.69
N PRO A 59 0.85 5.43 -0.93
CA PRO A 59 -0.06 4.95 0.11
C PRO A 59 0.74 4.27 1.24
N GLU A 60 0.37 4.51 2.50
CA GLU A 60 1.06 3.88 3.64
C GLU A 60 0.49 2.50 4.01
N THR A 61 -0.84 2.36 3.87
CA THR A 61 -1.59 1.19 4.37
C THR A 61 -2.15 0.30 3.27
N ALA A 62 -2.39 0.87 2.08
CA ALA A 62 -2.89 0.13 0.92
C ALA A 62 -1.73 -0.24 -0.01
N ASN A 63 -1.81 -1.39 -0.68
CA ASN A 63 -0.84 -1.75 -1.71
C ASN A 63 -0.87 -0.72 -2.84
N ALA A 64 0.28 -0.14 -3.13
CA ALA A 64 0.46 0.80 -4.23
C ALA A 64 0.12 0.15 -5.58
N MET A 65 -0.49 0.94 -6.47
CA MET A 65 -1.00 0.48 -7.76
C MET A 65 0.03 0.65 -8.87
N THR A 66 0.83 1.70 -8.82
CA THR A 66 1.90 2.00 -9.77
C THR A 66 3.21 1.34 -9.36
N ALA A 67 4.00 0.90 -10.35
CA ALA A 67 5.26 0.20 -10.11
C ALA A 67 6.26 1.04 -9.31
N GLU A 68 6.33 2.34 -9.59
CA GLU A 68 7.15 3.29 -8.85
C GLU A 68 6.76 3.34 -7.38
N GLN A 69 5.47 3.50 -7.07
CA GLN A 69 4.98 3.58 -5.70
C GLN A 69 5.10 2.24 -4.96
N GLN A 70 4.98 1.10 -5.67
CA GLN A 70 5.28 -0.22 -5.12
C GLN A 70 6.75 -0.34 -4.70
N GLN A 71 7.67 0.16 -5.53
CA GLN A 71 9.08 0.19 -5.19
C GLN A 71 9.35 1.08 -3.98
N ILE A 72 8.73 2.26 -3.90
CA ILE A 72 8.84 3.15 -2.74
C ILE A 72 8.35 2.45 -1.46
N GLN A 73 7.21 1.74 -1.52
CA GLN A 73 6.71 0.95 -0.39
C GLN A 73 7.69 -0.15 0.04
N ALA A 74 8.27 -0.88 -0.91
CA ALA A 74 9.25 -1.93 -0.63
C ALA A 74 10.51 -1.36 0.02
N LEU A 75 10.97 -0.19 -0.43
CA LEU A 75 12.10 0.52 0.16
C LEU A 75 11.79 0.98 1.59
N HIS A 76 10.63 1.57 1.84
CA HIS A 76 10.20 1.94 3.19
C HIS A 76 10.15 0.71 4.12
N ALA A 77 9.66 -0.43 3.65
CA ALA A 77 9.66 -1.67 4.43
C ALA A 77 11.08 -2.15 4.75
N LYS A 78 12.00 -2.06 3.79
CA LYS A 78 13.41 -2.42 3.99
C LYS A 78 14.11 -1.50 4.99
N ILE A 79 13.88 -0.20 4.91
CA ILE A 79 14.42 0.80 5.85
C ILE A 79 13.95 0.48 7.27
N ARG A 80 12.63 0.30 7.48
CA ARG A 80 12.09 -0.05 8.80
C ARG A 80 12.71 -1.32 9.38
N LYS A 81 12.92 -2.34 8.54
CA LYS A 81 13.58 -3.59 8.95
C LYS A 81 15.02 -3.33 9.41
N LEU A 82 15.80 -2.58 8.62
CA LEU A 82 17.19 -2.25 8.95
C LEU A 82 17.30 -1.40 10.22
N GLU A 83 16.40 -0.44 10.41
CA GLU A 83 16.34 0.38 11.62
C GLU A 83 16.07 -0.48 12.85
N MET A 84 15.10 -1.40 12.77
CA MET A 84 14.81 -2.34 13.85
C MET A 84 16.02 -3.24 14.17
N GLU A 85 16.68 -3.80 13.15
CA GLU A 85 17.88 -4.63 13.34
C GLU A 85 19.02 -3.85 14.00
N LYS A 86 19.24 -2.59 13.57
CA LYS A 86 20.23 -1.70 14.19
C LYS A 86 19.90 -1.41 15.65
N GLU A 87 18.64 -1.18 15.99
CA GLU A 87 18.21 -0.94 17.37
C GLU A 87 18.37 -2.18 18.25
N ILE A 88 18.06 -3.37 17.74
CA ILE A 88 18.30 -4.63 18.45
C ILE A 88 19.80 -4.81 18.72
N LEU A 89 20.65 -4.56 17.71
CA LEU A 89 22.09 -4.70 17.85
C LEU A 89 22.65 -3.72 18.88
N LYS A 90 22.23 -2.44 18.86
CA LYS A 90 22.62 -1.45 19.87
C LYS A 90 22.26 -1.89 21.29
N LYS A 91 21.03 -2.39 21.49
CA LYS A 91 20.56 -2.87 22.79
C LYS A 91 21.36 -4.07 23.28
N ALA A 92 21.67 -5.02 22.39
CA ALA A 92 22.50 -6.17 22.71
C ALA A 92 23.91 -5.75 23.14
N THR A 93 24.54 -4.84 22.39
CA THR A 93 25.88 -4.31 22.74
C THR A 93 25.87 -3.59 24.08
N ALA A 94 24.86 -2.76 24.35
CA ALA A 94 24.73 -2.06 25.64
C ALA A 94 24.57 -3.04 26.81
N LEU A 95 23.78 -4.10 26.63
CA LEU A 95 23.60 -5.15 27.64
C LEU A 95 24.93 -5.87 27.93
N LEU A 96 25.67 -6.27 26.90
CA LEU A 96 26.97 -6.93 27.05
C LEU A 96 28.02 -6.04 27.73
N MET A 97 28.03 -4.73 27.43
CA MET A 97 28.93 -3.77 28.08
C MET A 97 28.59 -3.56 29.56
N CYS A 98 27.30 -3.52 29.92
CA CYS A 98 26.87 -3.42 31.31
C CYS A 98 27.31 -4.65 32.13
N ASP A 99 27.10 -5.85 31.59
CA ASP A 99 27.46 -7.12 32.25
C ASP A 99 28.98 -7.26 32.49
N SER A 100 29.80 -6.59 31.68
CA SER A 100 31.26 -6.54 31.87
C SER A 100 31.74 -5.55 32.94
N LEU A 101 30.91 -4.59 33.34
CA LEU A 101 31.23 -3.58 34.36
C LEU A 101 30.77 -3.99 35.77
N ASP A 102 29.85 -4.96 35.86
CA ASP A 102 29.32 -5.49 37.14
C ASP A 102 30.18 -6.65 37.70
N ARG A 103 31.40 -6.85 37.19
CA ARG A 103 32.32 -7.94 37.55
C ARG A 103 33.64 -7.47 38.14
#